data_AF-A0A347WIX9-F1
#
_entry.id   AF-A0A347WIX9-F1
#
_cell.length_a   1.000
_cell.length_b   1.000
_cell.length_c   1.000
_cell.angle_alpha   90.00
_cell.angle_beta   90.00
_cell.angle_gamma   90.00
#
_symmetry.space_group_name_H-M   'P 1'
#
loop_
_entity.id
_entity.type
_entity.pdbx_description
1 polymer ?
#
loop_
_entity_poly.entity_id
_entity_poly.type
_entity_poly.pdbx_seq_one_letter_code
_entity_poly.pdbx_strand_id
1 'polypeptide(L)' 'MARSGKRVAVTRTKYQAEFKAIEKLKQEGYKITYLCEVLGVSRSAYYKWLKRVPSPSQLRLEWLMKQI' A
#
# COMPACT_ATOMS: atom_id res chain seq x y z
N MET A 1 -12.82 11.26 -27.75
CA MET A 1 -12.65 10.54 -26.46
C MET A 1 -11.66 11.30 -25.58
N ALA A 2 -12.14 12.26 -24.80
CA ALA A 2 -11.29 13.01 -23.86
C ALA A 2 -11.14 12.20 -22.57
N ARG A 3 -9.96 11.62 -22.34
CA ARG A 3 -9.62 11.03 -21.04
C ARG A 3 -9.37 12.17 -20.05
N SER A 4 -10.44 12.59 -19.39
CA SER A 4 -10.43 13.58 -18.30
C SER A 4 -9.28 13.28 -17.33
N GLY A 5 -8.45 14.29 -17.08
CA GLY A 5 -7.26 14.21 -16.24
C GLY A 5 -7.62 13.69 -14.85
N LYS A 6 -7.25 12.45 -14.55
CA LYS A 6 -7.19 11.96 -13.17
C LYS A 6 -6.13 12.80 -12.47
N ARG A 7 -6.56 13.80 -11.68
CA ARG A 7 -5.76 14.29 -10.54
C ARG A 7 -5.17 13.06 -9.87
N VAL A 8 -3.86 13.05 -9.65
CA VAL A 8 -3.18 11.89 -9.04
C VAL A 8 -3.96 11.54 -7.77
N ALA A 9 -4.71 10.44 -7.83
CA ALA A 9 -5.37 9.92 -6.66
C ALA A 9 -4.24 9.34 -5.83
N VAL A 10 -3.79 10.08 -4.81
CA VAL A 10 -2.99 9.52 -3.71
C VAL A 10 -3.66 8.20 -3.38
N THR A 11 -2.98 7.11 -3.68
CA THR A 11 -3.65 5.82 -3.85
C THR A 11 -4.01 5.30 -2.47
N ARG A 12 -5.16 5.73 -1.94
CA ARG A 12 -5.76 5.26 -0.69
C ARG A 12 -6.08 3.79 -0.90
N THR A 13 -5.09 2.96 -0.58
CA THR A 13 -5.30 1.52 -0.53
C THR A 13 -6.21 1.30 0.67
N LYS A 14 -7.38 0.68 0.44
CA LYS A 14 -8.45 0.57 1.44
C LYS A 14 -7.96 0.10 2.83
N TYR A 15 -6.87 -0.68 2.85
CA TYR A 15 -6.29 -1.29 4.05
C TYR A 15 -4.84 -0.88 4.32
N GLN A 16 -4.42 0.33 3.90
CA GLN A 16 -3.02 0.75 4.01
C GLN A 16 -2.53 0.85 5.47
N ALA A 17 -3.40 1.25 6.40
CA ALA A 17 -3.04 1.38 7.81
C ALA A 17 -2.88 0.00 8.46
N GLU A 18 -3.78 -0.92 8.14
CA GLU A 18 -3.82 -2.30 8.60
C GLU A 18 -2.59 -3.06 8.09
N PHE A 19 -2.21 -2.91 6.81
CA PHE A 19 -1.00 -3.53 6.29
C PHE A 19 0.28 -2.99 6.94
N LYS A 20 0.35 -1.68 7.25
CA LYS A 20 1.46 -1.11 8.03
C LYS A 20 1.51 -1.65 9.45
N ALA A 21 0.36 -1.83 10.09
CA ALA A 21 0.28 -2.45 11.42
C ALA A 21 0.77 -3.91 11.38
N ILE A 22 0.37 -4.68 10.36
CA ILE A 22 0.83 -6.06 10.16
C ILE A 22 2.34 -6.12 10.00
N GLU A 23 2.95 -5.23 9.20
CA GLU A 23 4.42 -5.17 9.05
C GLU A 23 5.13 -4.91 10.38
N LYS A 24 4.63 -3.95 11.17
CA LYS A 24 5.21 -3.63 12.48
C LYS A 24 5.10 -4.81 13.46
N LEU A 25 3.92 -5.41 13.55
CA LEU A 25 3.68 -6.56 14.44
C LEU A 25 4.41 -7.82 13.95
N LYS A 26 4.60 -7.99 12.64
CA LYS A 26 5.43 -9.08 12.10
C LYS A 26 6.89 -8.94 12.59
N GLN A 27 7.43 -7.73 12.68
CA GLN A 27 8.78 -7.50 13.23
C GLN A 27 8.89 -7.89 14.72
N GLU A 28 7.79 -7.79 15.46
CA GLU A 28 7.69 -8.21 16.86
C GLU A 28 7.52 -9.74 17.02
N GLY A 29 7.46 -10.51 15.92
CA GLY A 29 7.41 -11.97 15.94
C GLY A 29 6.00 -12.58 15.79
N TYR A 30 4.98 -11.76 15.56
CA TYR A 30 3.61 -12.25 15.37
C TYR A 30 3.40 -12.90 14.00
N LYS A 31 2.57 -13.96 13.98
CA LYS A 31 2.21 -14.66 12.74
C LYS A 31 1.28 -13.81 11.88
N ILE A 32 1.65 -13.63 10.61
CA ILE A 32 0.88 -12.84 9.63
C ILE A 32 -0.55 -13.36 9.46
N THR A 33 -0.76 -14.67 9.55
CA THR A 33 -2.10 -15.30 9.48
C THR A 33 -3.02 -14.75 10.57
N TYR A 34 -2.55 -14.77 11.82
CA TYR A 34 -3.30 -14.27 12.97
C TYR A 34 -3.59 -12.78 12.85
N LEU A 35 -2.60 -11.99 12.42
CA LEU A 35 -2.77 -10.55 12.24
C LEU A 35 -3.79 -10.21 11.14
N CYS A 36 -3.80 -10.97 10.04
CA CYS A 36 -4.79 -10.80 8.97
C CYS A 36 -6.21 -11.13 9.44
N GLU A 37 -6.36 -12.17 10.26
CA GLU A 37 -7.64 -12.57 10.84
C GLU A 37 -8.16 -11.51 11.83
N VAL A 38 -7.31 -11.03 12.73
CA VAL A 38 -7.64 -10.00 13.74
C VAL A 38 -8.03 -8.67 13.08
N LEU A 39 -7.32 -8.27 12.02
CA LEU A 39 -7.59 -7.02 11.31
C LEU A 39 -8.66 -7.14 10.22
N GLY A 40 -9.22 -8.34 10.00
CA GLY A 40 -10.25 -8.57 8.98
C GLY A 40 -9.79 -8.33 7.54
N VAL A 41 -8.48 -8.50 7.27
CA VAL A 41 -7.91 -8.31 5.93
C VAL A 41 -7.56 -9.65 5.28
N SER A 42 -7.75 -9.73 3.96
CA SER A 42 -7.35 -10.94 3.23
C SER A 42 -5.82 -11.06 3.19
N ARG A 43 -5.31 -12.25 3.52
CA ARG A 43 -3.90 -12.63 3.34
C ARG A 43 -3.41 -12.32 1.93
N SER A 44 -4.24 -12.60 0.93
CA SER A 44 -3.92 -12.35 -0.48
C SER A 44 -3.75 -10.85 -0.78
N ALA A 45 -4.50 -9.99 -0.12
CA ALA A 45 -4.41 -8.54 -0.27
C ALA A 45 -3.13 -8.01 0.38
N TYR A 46 -2.76 -8.54 1.56
CA TYR A 46 -1.49 -8.20 2.23
C TYR A 46 -0.28 -8.54 1.35
N TYR A 47 -0.19 -9.76 0.81
CA TYR A 47 0.93 -10.12 -0.06
C TYR A 47 0.95 -9.36 -1.39
N LYS A 48 -0.21 -9.00 -1.95
CA LYS A 48 -0.29 -8.11 -3.11
C LYS A 48 0.22 -6.71 -2.80
N TRP A 49 -0.12 -6.18 -1.62
CA TRP A 49 0.37 -4.88 -1.16
C TRP A 49 1.89 -4.92 -0.93
N LEU A 50 2.42 -6.00 -0.35
CA LEU A 50 3.86 -6.19 -0.15
C LEU A 50 4.65 -6.19 -1.48
N LYS A 51 4.11 -6.85 -2.52
CA LYS A 51 4.73 -6.93 -3.85
C LYS A 51 4.47 -5.71 -4.73
N ARG A 52 3.86 -4.64 -4.20
CA ARG A 52 3.43 -3.52 -5.01
C ARG A 52 4.63 -2.68 -5.43
N VAL A 53 4.93 -2.69 -6.72
CA VAL A 53 5.96 -1.86 -7.33
C VAL A 53 5.34 -0.52 -7.77
N PRO A 54 5.92 0.64 -7.41
CA PRO A 54 5.45 1.92 -7.88
C PRO A 54 5.58 2.00 -9.42
N SER A 55 4.55 2.51 -10.08
CA SER A 55 4.60 2.75 -11.53
C SER A 55 5.63 3.84 -11.87
N PRO A 56 6.22 3.84 -13.08
CA PRO A 56 7.15 4.89 -13.52
C PRO A 56 6.60 6.31 -13.33
N SER A 57 5.28 6.49 -13.51
CA SER A 57 4.62 7.79 -13.26
C SER A 57 4.58 8.17 -11.78
N GLN A 58 4.43 7.19 -10.86
CA GLN A 58 4.47 7.43 -9.42
C GLN A 58 5.89 7.77 -8.97
N LEU A 59 6.89 7.06 -9.49
CA LEU A 59 8.29 7.34 -9.18
C LEU A 59 8.70 8.76 -9.62
N ARG A 60 8.24 9.20 -10.81
CA ARG A 60 8.45 10.59 -11.26
C ARG A 60 7.83 11.62 -10.32
N LEU A 61 6.62 11.34 -9.82
CA LEU A 61 5.95 12.22 -8.87
C LEU A 61 6.70 12.27 -7.52
N GLU A 62 7.08 11.11 -6.97
CA GLU A 62 7.86 11.05 -5.73
C GLU A 62 9.21 11.78 -5.87
N TRP A 63 9.84 11.69 -7.04
CA TRP A 63 11.06 12.44 -7.34
C TRP A 63 10.82 13.95 -7.33
N LEU A 64 9.77 14.43 -8.02
CA LEU A 64 9.39 15.85 -8.01
C LEU A 64 9.07 16.35 -6.60
N MET A 65 8.36 15.55 -5.79
CA MET A 65 8.03 15.91 -4.41
C MET A 65 9.25 16.03 -3.50
N LYS A 66 10.33 15.29 -3.77
CA LYS A 66 11.60 15.39 -3.01
C LYS A 66 12.45 16.60 -3.37
N GLN A 67 12.09 17.35 -4.42
CA GLN A 67 12.85 18.52 -4.90
C GLN A 67 12.21 19.86 -4.51
N ILE A 68 11.10 19.81 -3.78
CA ILE A 68 10.47 20.94 -3.07
C ILE A 68 10.93 20.89 -1.61
#